data_AF-A0A2K3IWQ2-F1
#
_entry.id   AF-A0A2K3IWQ2-F1
#
_cell.length_a   1.000
_cell.length_b   1.000
_cell.length_c   1.000
_cell.angle_alpha   90.00
_cell.angle_beta   90.00
_cell.angle_gamma   90.00
#
_symmetry.space_group_name_H-M   'P 1'
#
loop_
_entity.id
_entity.type
_entity.pdbx_description
1 polymer ?
#
loop_
_entity_poly.entity_id
_entity_poly.type
_entity_poly.pdbx_seq_one_letter_code
_entity_poly.pdbx_strand_id
1 'polypeptide(L)'
;GKSQDVLGYSCDEFEFKDQNNKGFALMTKELGSFMFMDDPESGGSAEWQKEIMNEGYFPMLVKEENSSGELKTVFKVVDLKKMKLDDNMFSAPPGYSKFDMPNMQDVK
;
A
#
# COMPACT_ATOMS: atom_id res chain seq x y z
N GLY A 1 1.45 -9.87 17.55
CA GLY A 1 2.46 -9.96 16.49
C GLY A 1 3.82 -9.82 17.10
N LYS A 2 4.87 -10.28 16.41
CA LYS A 2 6.22 -9.78 16.68
C LYS A 2 6.26 -8.34 16.21
N SER A 3 6.97 -7.48 16.94
CA SER A 3 7.15 -6.09 16.56
C SER A 3 8.63 -5.83 16.28
N GLN A 4 8.91 -5.07 15.23
CA GLN A 4 10.26 -4.66 14.85
C GLN A 4 10.29 -3.22 14.36
N ASP A 5 11.39 -2.52 14.63
CA ASP A 5 11.56 -1.14 14.19
C ASP A 5 12.10 -1.08 12.75
N VAL A 6 11.41 -0.34 11.87
CA VAL A 6 11.86 -0.07 10.50
C VAL A 6 11.93 1.44 10.31
N LEU A 7 13.13 1.96 10.00
CA LEU A 7 13.36 3.41 9.83
C LEU A 7 12.88 4.27 11.01
N GLY A 8 12.90 3.72 12.23
CA GLY A 8 12.47 4.41 13.45
C GLY A 8 10.96 4.35 13.74
N TYR A 9 10.21 3.53 13.00
CA TYR A 9 8.78 3.29 13.24
C TYR A 9 8.54 1.87 13.74
N SER A 10 7.69 1.75 14.76
CA SER A 10 7.28 0.45 15.29
C SER A 10 6.40 -0.24 14.27
N CYS A 11 6.83 -1.41 13.81
CA CYS A 11 6.09 -2.20 12.84
C CYS A 11 5.59 -3.50 13.47
N ASP A 12 4.35 -3.84 13.17
CA ASP A 12 3.79 -5.15 13.44
C ASP A 12 4.10 -6.10 12.28
N GLU A 13 4.43 -7.33 12.64
CA GLU A 13 4.67 -8.43 11.71
C GLU A 13 3.36 -9.14 11.35
N PHE A 14 3.11 -9.23 10.05
CA PHE A 14 1.98 -9.94 9.46
C PHE A 14 2.49 -11.04 8.54
N GLU A 15 1.90 -12.22 8.67
CA GLU A 15 1.99 -13.28 7.67
C GLU A 15 0.62 -13.37 7.00
N PHE A 16 0.62 -13.42 5.66
CA PHE A 16 -0.61 -13.59 4.89
C PHE A 16 -0.49 -14.79 3.98
N LYS A 17 -1.62 -15.42 3.71
CA LYS A 17 -1.73 -16.56 2.81
C LYS A 17 -3.07 -16.51 2.10
N ASP A 18 -3.03 -16.27 0.80
CA ASP A 18 -4.15 -16.43 -0.11
C ASP A 18 -4.01 -17.74 -0.92
N GLN A 19 -4.91 -17.98 -1.87
CA GLN A 19 -4.92 -19.24 -2.65
C GLN A 19 -3.62 -19.48 -3.44
N ASN A 20 -2.92 -18.42 -3.86
CA ASN A 20 -1.77 -18.49 -4.76
C ASN A 20 -0.48 -17.86 -4.20
N ASN A 21 -0.59 -17.00 -3.18
CA ASN A 21 0.49 -16.23 -2.61
C ASN A 21 0.51 -16.43 -1.09
N LYS A 22 1.71 -16.61 -0.55
CA LYS A 22 1.96 -16.40 0.87
C LYS A 22 3.02 -15.36 1.02
N GLY A 23 3.02 -14.65 2.13
CA GLY A 23 3.95 -13.56 2.30
C GLY A 23 4.06 -13.08 3.71
N PHE A 24 4.92 -12.09 3.81
CA PHE A 24 5.32 -11.46 5.05
C PHE A 24 5.28 -9.96 4.85
N ALA A 25 4.78 -9.25 5.83
CA ALA A 25 4.77 -7.80 5.81
C ALA A 25 5.09 -7.20 7.17
N LEU A 26 5.67 -6.00 7.10
CA LEU A 26 5.91 -5.12 8.22
C LEU A 26 5.14 -3.85 8.01
N MET A 27 4.29 -3.52 8.95
CA MET A 27 3.37 -2.40 8.82
C MET A 27 3.28 -1.58 10.10
N THR A 28 3.06 -0.28 9.96
CA THR A 28 2.93 0.64 11.09
C THR A 28 1.63 1.45 11.00
N LYS A 29 1.01 1.79 12.13
CA LYS A 29 -0.12 2.72 12.17
C LYS A 29 0.33 4.19 12.32
N GLU A 30 1.62 4.43 12.57
CA GLU A 30 2.14 5.77 12.89
C GLU A 30 2.14 6.75 11.71
N LEU A 31 2.12 6.21 10.48
CA LEU A 31 2.16 6.99 9.23
C LEU A 31 0.78 7.18 8.57
N GLY A 32 -0.27 6.60 9.16
CA GLY A 32 -1.63 6.60 8.61
C GLY A 32 -1.84 5.61 7.45
N SER A 33 -3.05 5.58 6.90
CA SER A 33 -3.42 4.64 5.84
C SER A 33 -2.65 4.91 4.55
N PHE A 34 -2.08 3.87 3.96
CA PHE A 34 -1.51 3.95 2.62
C PHE A 34 -2.56 3.57 1.56
N MET A 35 -2.65 4.33 0.47
CA MET A 35 -3.56 4.02 -0.62
C MET A 35 -2.78 3.39 -1.77
N PHE A 36 -3.10 2.14 -2.12
CA PHE A 36 -2.60 1.52 -3.34
C PHE A 36 -3.46 1.98 -4.52
N MET A 37 -2.82 2.41 -5.61
CA MET A 37 -3.53 2.58 -6.87
C MET A 37 -3.74 1.21 -7.49
N ASP A 38 -5.01 0.86 -7.74
CA ASP A 38 -5.35 -0.30 -8.56
C ASP A 38 -4.90 -0.03 -10.00
N ASP A 39 -4.05 -0.91 -10.53
CA ASP A 39 -3.78 -0.98 -11.96
C ASP A 39 -4.84 -1.88 -12.61
N PRO A 40 -5.70 -1.34 -13.50
CA PRO A 40 -6.72 -2.12 -14.19
C PRO A 40 -6.13 -3.29 -15.01
N GLU A 41 -4.89 -3.18 -15.47
CA GLU A 41 -4.22 -4.24 -16.25
C GLU A 41 -3.61 -5.33 -15.34
N SER A 42 -3.38 -5.05 -14.05
CA SER A 42 -2.74 -5.99 -13.13
C SER A 42 -3.69 -6.99 -12.47
N GLY A 43 -4.99 -6.97 -12.82
CA GLY A 43 -5.99 -7.85 -12.22
C GLY A 43 -6.51 -7.39 -10.85
N GLY A 44 -6.28 -6.12 -10.48
CA GLY A 44 -6.76 -5.51 -9.24
C GLY A 44 -5.88 -5.74 -8.02
N SER A 45 -6.29 -5.19 -6.88
CA SER A 45 -5.60 -5.26 -5.60
C SER A 45 -5.67 -6.65 -4.96
N ALA A 46 -4.52 -7.14 -4.50
CA ALA A 46 -4.41 -8.34 -3.68
C ALA A 46 -5.22 -8.19 -2.39
N GLU A 47 -5.75 -9.31 -1.86
CA GLU A 47 -6.63 -9.29 -0.68
C GLU A 47 -5.95 -8.65 0.53
N TRP A 48 -4.67 -8.97 0.76
CA TRP A 48 -3.90 -8.37 1.85
C TRP A 48 -3.81 -6.84 1.76
N GLN A 49 -3.79 -6.28 0.54
CA GLN A 49 -3.75 -4.82 0.35
C GLN A 49 -5.04 -4.18 0.84
N LYS A 50 -6.19 -4.82 0.58
CA LYS A 50 -7.51 -4.31 1.01
C LYS A 50 -7.66 -4.35 2.53
N GLU A 51 -7.25 -5.44 3.16
CA GLU A 51 -7.32 -5.59 4.62
C GLU A 51 -6.53 -4.52 5.35
N ILE A 52 -5.31 -4.23 4.88
CA ILE A 52 -4.42 -3.29 5.57
C ILE A 52 -4.87 -1.84 5.38
N MET A 53 -5.47 -1.54 4.22
CA MET A 53 -6.08 -0.24 3.94
C MET A 53 -7.26 0.01 4.88
N ASN A 54 -8.10 -1.00 5.10
CA ASN A 54 -9.25 -0.93 6.01
C ASN A 54 -8.82 -0.76 7.47
N GLU A 55 -7.72 -1.39 7.87
CA GLU A 55 -7.17 -1.31 9.23
C GLU A 55 -6.31 -0.05 9.50
N GLY A 56 -6.06 0.74 8.45
CA GLY A 56 -5.33 2.00 8.50
C GLY A 56 -3.82 1.85 8.69
N TYR A 57 -3.24 0.76 8.17
CA TYR A 57 -1.81 0.53 8.21
C TYR A 57 -1.07 1.16 7.04
N PHE A 58 0.18 1.52 7.30
CA PHE A 58 1.18 1.88 6.32
C PHE A 58 2.18 0.71 6.15
N PRO A 59 2.37 0.17 4.93
CA PRO A 59 3.33 -0.89 4.69
C PRO A 59 4.75 -0.33 4.64
N MET A 60 5.68 -0.92 5.41
CA MET A 60 7.10 -0.57 5.42
C MET A 60 7.93 -1.56 4.59
N LEU A 61 7.55 -2.83 4.59
CA LEU A 61 8.14 -3.90 3.78
C LEU A 61 7.06 -4.95 3.48
N VAL A 62 6.99 -5.40 2.24
CA VAL A 62 6.14 -6.53 1.84
C VAL A 62 6.94 -7.46 0.95
N LYS A 63 6.93 -8.74 1.31
CA LYS A 63 7.53 -9.84 0.55
C LYS A 63 6.46 -10.89 0.28
N GLU A 64 6.43 -11.37 -0.95
CA GLU A 64 5.55 -12.44 -1.40
C GLU A 64 6.39 -13.60 -1.89
N GLU A 65 5.96 -14.81 -1.57
CA GLU A 65 6.55 -16.04 -2.06
C GLU A 65 5.88 -16.44 -3.38
N ASN A 66 6.69 -16.63 -4.42
CA ASN A 66 6.20 -17.10 -5.72
C ASN A 66 5.91 -18.62 -5.68
N SER A 67 5.35 -19.16 -6.77
CA SER A 67 5.03 -20.59 -6.90
C SER A 67 6.24 -21.53 -6.80
N SER A 68 7.46 -21.01 -6.94
CA SER A 68 8.72 -21.74 -6.79
C SER A 68 9.28 -21.73 -5.36
N GLY A 69 8.61 -21.04 -4.44
CA GLY A 69 9.01 -20.93 -3.05
C GLY A 69 9.98 -19.79 -2.74
N GLU A 70 10.26 -18.92 -3.71
CA GLU A 70 11.19 -17.81 -3.54
C GLU A 70 10.47 -16.55 -3.05
N LEU A 71 10.99 -15.94 -1.98
CA LEU A 71 10.49 -14.66 -1.47
C LEU A 71 10.98 -13.49 -2.33
N LYS A 72 10.05 -12.86 -3.05
CA LYS A 72 10.23 -11.64 -3.81
C LYS A 72 9.78 -10.43 -2.98
N THR A 73 10.60 -9.38 -2.95
CA THR A 73 10.17 -8.10 -2.35
C THR A 73 9.30 -7.37 -3.37
N VAL A 74 8.04 -7.09 -3.00
CA VAL A 74 7.08 -6.39 -3.85
C VAL A 74 6.92 -4.92 -3.44
N PHE A 75 7.20 -4.62 -2.17
CA PHE A 75 7.20 -3.25 -1.67
C PHE A 75 8.26 -3.07 -0.59
N LYS A 76 9.00 -1.96 -0.62
CA LYS A 76 9.96 -1.62 0.45
C LYS A 76 10.15 -0.11 0.51
N VAL A 77 9.90 0.45 1.68
CA VAL A 77 10.30 1.83 1.99
C VAL A 77 11.82 1.86 2.17
N VAL A 78 12.48 2.70 1.36
CA VAL A 78 13.95 2.85 1.41
C VAL A 78 14.40 4.13 2.11
N ASP A 79 13.53 5.14 2.16
CA ASP A 79 13.79 6.43 2.78
C ASP A 79 12.46 7.08 3.21
N LEU A 80 12.47 7.79 4.33
CA LEU A 80 11.33 8.54 4.86
C LEU A 80 11.82 9.89 5.39
N LYS A 81 11.27 10.96 4.83
CA LYS A 81 11.64 12.33 5.18
C LYS A 81 10.39 13.14 5.49
N LYS A 82 10.27 13.59 6.74
CA LYS A 82 9.23 14.54 7.13
C LYS A 82 9.53 15.89 6.47
N MET A 83 8.60 16.36 5.64
CA MET A 83 8.71 17.65 4.98
C MET A 83 7.35 18.32 4.86
N LYS A 84 7.35 19.64 4.72
CA LYS A 84 6.17 20.39 4.29
C LYS A 84 6.14 20.36 2.76
N LEU A 85 4.98 20.01 2.20
CA LEU A 85 4.72 20.10 0.77
C LEU A 85 3.93 21.39 0.49
N ASP A 86 4.14 21.97 -0.69
CA ASP A 86 3.37 23.12 -1.16
C ASP A 86 2.00 22.66 -1.67
N ASP A 87 0.94 23.37 -1.32
CA ASP A 87 -0.43 23.02 -1.69
C ASP A 87 -0.63 22.99 -3.23
N ASN A 88 0.18 23.75 -3.98
CA ASN A 88 0.16 23.74 -5.44
C ASN A 88 0.54 22.37 -6.03
N MET A 89 1.26 21.52 -5.29
CA MET A 89 1.58 20.14 -5.73
C MET A 89 0.34 19.26 -5.86
N PHE A 90 -0.76 19.63 -5.20
CA PHE A 90 -2.04 18.92 -5.23
C PHE A 90 -3.09 19.63 -6.08
N SER A 91 -2.71 20.70 -6.78
CA SER A 91 -3.57 21.41 -7.71
C SER A 91 -3.48 20.80 -9.11
N ALA A 92 -4.62 20.76 -9.83
CA ALA A 92 -4.62 20.32 -11.21
C ALA A 92 -3.78 21.28 -12.07
N PRO A 93 -2.91 20.79 -12.98
CA PRO A 93 -2.13 21.66 -13.85
C PRO A 93 -3.05 22.48 -14.79
N PRO A 94 -2.60 23.66 -15.27
CA PRO A 94 -3.35 24.45 -16.24
C PRO A 94 -3.69 23.63 -17.49
N GLY A 95 -4.92 23.78 -18.00
CA GLY A 95 -5.39 23.07 -19.20
C GLY A 95 -5.98 21.68 -18.95
N TYR A 96 -5.93 21.17 -17.72
CA TYR A 96 -6.68 19.99 -17.32
C TYR A 96 -8.11 20.38 -16.96
N SER A 97 -9.07 19.67 -17.52
CA SER A 97 -10.48 19.82 -17.19
C SER A 97 -10.93 18.63 -16.35
N LYS A 98 -11.81 18.89 -15.39
CA LYS A 98 -12.45 17.83 -14.62
C LYS A 98 -13.22 16.92 -15.58
N PHE A 99 -12.89 15.63 -15.58
CA PHE A 99 -13.70 14.60 -16.21
C PHE A 99 -14.55 13.94 -15.12
N ASP A 100 -15.84 14.24 -15.12
CA ASP A 100 -16.80 13.57 -14.25
C ASP A 100 -17.18 12.23 -14.89
N MET A 101 -16.62 11.13 -14.39
CA MET A 101 -17.02 9.77 -14.80
C MET A 101 -18.45 9.49 -14.28
N PRO A 102 -19.47 9.41 -15.15
CA PRO A 102 -20.79 8.96 -14.73
C PRO A 102 -20.70 7.48 -14.31
N ASN A 103 -21.25 7.12 -13.16
CA ASN A 103 -21.36 5.76 -12.58
C ASN A 103 -20.17 5.21 -11.75
N MET A 104 -19.26 6.02 -11.22
CA MET A 104 -18.29 5.54 -10.22
C MET A 104 -18.86 5.43 -8.78
N GLN A 105 -20.19 5.43 -8.63
CA GLN A 105 -20.89 5.34 -7.33
C GLN A 105 -21.43 3.93 -7.00
N ASP A 106 -21.27 2.94 -7.89
CA ASP A 106 -21.85 1.60 -7.73
C ASP A 106 -20.83 0.48 -7.44
N VAL A 107 -19.61 0.81 -7.00
CA VAL A 107 -18.69 -0.20 -6.47
C VAL A 107 -18.89 -0.29 -4.96
N LYS A 108 -19.80 -1.19 -4.54
CA LYS A 108 -19.90 -1.70 -3.17
C LYS A 108 -18.85 -2.77 -2.90
#